data_AF-A0A951LAD7-F1
#
_entry.id   AF-A0A951LAD7-F1
#
_cell.length_a   1.000
_cell.length_b   1.000
_cell.length_c   1.000
_cell.angle_alpha   90.00
_cell.angle_beta   90.00
_cell.angle_gamma   90.00
#
_symmetry.space_group_name_H-M   'P 1'
#
loop_
_entity.id
_entity.type
_entity.pdbx_description
1 polymer ?
#
loop_
_entity_poly.entity_id
_entity_poly.type
_entity_poly.pdbx_seq_one_letter_code
_entity_poly.pdbx_strand_id
1 'polypeptide(L)'
;MINKFATVYAGHVDFPDHGQNATPANDRRFTNEQLAGVYDKLEAIAKTMDKLNYDTLWLAEHHFQPEGYEVLPNLLMCAVHLAHLTPRLRIGCGFNVAPMWHPLRMAEDFATADIMTKGRTVFGVARGYHTREVETFGAPMLDQEANRELFEEQVEIMFKAFNNESFSHKGKHYTLPPEVPYRGYQLKELTLVPRPVNMPVECWQPIVSANPRGMDFMIKHGIKGAVGGGAATMQAGPIQGYQQAAERAGKHLKLGENLMLGVHGIVAKTREEALRIL
;
A
#
# COMPACT_ATOMS: atom_id res chain seq x y z
N MET A 1 22.84 -10.98 0.32
CA MET A 1 22.61 -11.13 -1.13
C MET A 1 21.13 -10.81 -1.37
N ILE A 2 20.82 -9.87 -2.27
CA ILE A 2 19.44 -9.51 -2.62
C ILE A 2 18.91 -10.60 -3.55
N ASN A 3 17.83 -11.28 -3.16
CA ASN A 3 17.27 -12.42 -3.90
C ASN A 3 15.77 -12.29 -4.19
N LYS A 4 15.16 -11.14 -3.82
CA LYS A 4 13.76 -10.83 -4.08
C LYS A 4 13.69 -9.56 -4.92
N PHE A 5 13.21 -9.71 -6.15
CA PHE A 5 12.95 -8.59 -7.04
C PHE A 5 11.46 -8.32 -7.09
N ALA A 6 11.10 -7.06 -7.01
CA ALA A 6 9.73 -6.58 -7.10
C ALA A 6 9.67 -5.42 -8.08
N THR A 7 8.46 -5.11 -8.55
CA THR A 7 8.21 -3.87 -9.29
C THR A 7 6.94 -3.21 -8.77
N VAL A 8 6.75 -1.95 -9.13
CA VAL A 8 5.52 -1.21 -8.83
C VAL A 8 4.84 -0.80 -10.13
N TYR A 9 3.52 -0.95 -10.18
CA TYR A 9 2.69 -0.41 -11.25
C TYR A 9 1.47 0.27 -10.65
N ALA A 10 1.39 1.60 -10.80
CA ALA A 10 0.33 2.43 -10.24
C ALA A 10 -0.87 2.63 -11.19
N GLY A 11 -0.88 1.97 -12.36
CA GLY A 11 -1.95 2.17 -13.36
C GLY A 11 -1.76 3.40 -14.23
N HIS A 12 -0.56 3.63 -14.76
CA HIS A 12 -0.38 4.68 -15.77
C HIS A 12 -0.84 4.19 -17.15
N VAL A 13 -1.56 5.05 -17.87
CA VAL A 13 -1.86 4.87 -19.29
C VAL A 13 -0.60 5.08 -20.13
N ASP A 14 -0.65 4.72 -21.42
CA ASP A 14 0.42 5.07 -22.35
C ASP A 14 0.32 6.55 -22.71
N PHE A 15 1.27 7.34 -22.20
CA PHE A 15 1.34 8.77 -22.52
C PHE A 15 1.83 8.97 -23.96
N PRO A 16 1.22 9.89 -24.73
CA PRO A 16 1.67 10.20 -26.10
C PRO A 16 3.02 10.92 -26.13
N ASP A 17 3.44 11.50 -25.00
CA ASP A 17 4.64 12.31 -24.83
C ASP A 17 5.19 12.20 -23.39
N HIS A 18 6.50 12.41 -23.23
CA HIS A 18 7.20 12.32 -21.95
C HIS A 18 8.37 13.31 -21.88
N GLY A 19 8.85 13.59 -20.67
CA GLY A 19 9.95 14.53 -20.41
C GLY A 19 9.49 15.94 -20.07
N GLN A 20 10.45 16.86 -19.91
CA GLN A 20 10.22 18.22 -19.40
C GLN A 20 9.34 19.10 -20.33
N ASN A 21 9.28 18.75 -21.62
CA ASN A 21 8.51 19.48 -22.63
C ASN A 21 7.17 18.82 -22.97
N ALA A 22 6.79 17.75 -22.26
CA ALA A 22 5.54 17.04 -22.49
C ALA A 22 4.34 17.86 -21.99
N THR A 23 3.15 17.46 -22.44
CA THR A 23 1.86 17.98 -22.00
C THR A 23 1.83 18.01 -20.46
N PRO A 24 1.57 19.19 -19.84
CA PRO A 24 1.52 19.31 -18.39
C PRO A 24 0.49 18.35 -17.79
N ALA A 25 0.79 17.82 -16.60
CA ALA A 25 -0.04 16.78 -15.98
C ALA A 25 -1.52 17.19 -15.89
N ASN A 26 -1.81 18.40 -15.41
CA ASN A 26 -3.17 18.91 -15.23
C ASN A 26 -3.94 19.14 -16.54
N ASP A 27 -3.23 19.24 -17.66
CA ASP A 27 -3.80 19.49 -18.99
C ASP A 27 -4.10 18.18 -19.73
N ARG A 28 -3.67 17.03 -19.18
CA ARG A 28 -3.97 15.72 -19.75
C ARG A 28 -5.40 15.30 -19.47
N ARG A 29 -6.06 14.76 -20.48
CA ARG A 29 -7.37 14.09 -20.36
C ARG A 29 -7.40 12.88 -21.26
N PHE A 30 -7.78 11.75 -20.68
CA PHE A 30 -7.91 10.47 -21.39
C PHE A 30 -9.37 10.04 -21.44
N THR A 31 -9.73 9.29 -22.48
CA THR A 31 -11.07 8.67 -22.58
C THR A 31 -11.20 7.54 -21.56
N ASN A 32 -12.44 7.17 -21.24
CA ASN A 32 -12.69 6.04 -20.36
C ASN A 32 -12.05 4.73 -20.87
N GLU A 33 -12.05 4.51 -22.19
CA GLU A 33 -11.41 3.34 -22.80
C GLU A 33 -9.90 3.31 -22.54
N GLN A 34 -9.22 4.45 -22.68
CA GLN A 34 -7.79 4.56 -22.39
C GLN A 34 -7.50 4.35 -20.90
N LEU A 35 -8.32 4.92 -20.02
CA LEU A 35 -8.20 4.75 -18.57
C LEU A 35 -8.45 3.29 -18.15
N ALA A 36 -9.43 2.62 -18.76
CA ALA A 36 -9.72 1.21 -18.49
C ALA A 36 -8.64 0.26 -19.05
N GLY A 37 -7.91 0.65 -20.10
CA GLY A 37 -6.86 -0.15 -20.73
C GLY A 37 -5.68 -0.51 -19.80
N VAL A 38 -5.57 0.13 -18.64
CA VAL A 38 -4.53 -0.23 -17.64
C VAL A 38 -4.68 -1.65 -17.10
N TYR A 39 -5.87 -2.24 -17.12
CA TYR A 39 -6.08 -3.59 -16.59
C TYR A 39 -5.46 -4.66 -17.50
N ASP A 40 -5.54 -4.49 -18.82
CA ASP A 40 -4.85 -5.39 -19.77
C ASP A 40 -3.33 -5.30 -19.59
N LYS A 41 -2.80 -4.09 -19.38
CA LYS A 41 -1.39 -3.87 -19.08
C LYS A 41 -0.99 -4.50 -17.75
N LEU A 42 -1.81 -4.32 -16.73
CA LEU A 42 -1.62 -4.90 -15.40
C LEU A 42 -1.54 -6.43 -15.47
N GLU A 43 -2.42 -7.08 -16.23
CA GLU A 43 -2.35 -8.52 -16.48
C GLU A 43 -1.06 -8.95 -17.19
N ALA A 44 -0.68 -8.23 -18.25
CA ALA A 44 0.52 -8.52 -19.02
C ALA A 44 1.78 -8.41 -18.15
N ILE A 45 1.86 -7.38 -17.31
CA ILE A 45 2.94 -7.19 -16.34
C ILE A 45 2.97 -8.36 -15.35
N ALA A 46 1.84 -8.69 -14.71
CA ALA A 46 1.77 -9.76 -13.72
C ALA A 46 2.17 -11.12 -14.30
N LYS A 47 1.65 -11.50 -15.47
CA LYS A 47 2.00 -12.76 -16.16
C LYS A 47 3.48 -12.81 -16.54
N THR A 48 4.07 -11.69 -16.94
CA THR A 48 5.50 -11.60 -17.29
C THR A 48 6.37 -11.74 -16.05
N MET A 49 6.05 -11.00 -14.99
CA MET A 49 6.74 -11.07 -13.70
C MET A 49 6.72 -12.48 -13.10
N ASP A 50 5.57 -13.15 -13.13
CA ASP A 50 5.44 -14.52 -12.65
C ASP A 50 6.38 -15.47 -13.41
N LYS A 51 6.42 -15.40 -14.75
CA LYS A 51 7.32 -16.20 -15.61
C LYS A 51 8.80 -15.94 -15.32
N LEU A 52 9.14 -14.72 -14.94
CA LEU A 52 10.51 -14.30 -14.64
C LEU A 52 10.89 -14.47 -13.17
N ASN A 53 10.03 -15.08 -12.34
CA ASN A 53 10.26 -15.35 -10.92
C ASN A 53 10.49 -14.09 -10.07
N TYR A 54 9.78 -12.99 -10.40
CA TYR A 54 9.66 -11.86 -9.48
C TYR A 54 8.90 -12.29 -8.21
N ASP A 55 9.26 -11.70 -7.08
CA ASP A 55 8.66 -12.00 -5.78
C ASP A 55 7.28 -11.34 -5.63
N THR A 56 7.20 -10.03 -5.87
CA THR A 56 5.98 -9.24 -5.63
C THR A 56 5.75 -8.17 -6.71
N LEU A 57 4.51 -8.04 -7.18
CA LEU A 57 4.02 -6.86 -7.92
C LEU A 57 3.29 -5.93 -6.96
N TRP A 58 3.82 -4.73 -6.75
CA TRP A 58 3.19 -3.69 -5.93
C TRP A 58 2.27 -2.82 -6.76
N LEU A 59 1.07 -2.56 -6.24
CA LEU A 59 0.06 -1.68 -6.83
C LEU A 59 -0.17 -0.48 -5.91
N ALA A 60 -0.46 0.71 -6.44
CA ALA A 60 -0.72 1.92 -5.65
C ALA A 60 -2.16 2.40 -5.81
N GLU A 61 -2.83 2.71 -4.69
CA GLU A 61 -4.23 3.13 -4.67
C GLU A 61 -4.33 4.61 -4.99
N HIS A 62 -5.05 4.95 -6.06
CA HIS A 62 -5.29 6.33 -6.48
C HIS A 62 -6.68 6.49 -7.11
N HIS A 63 -7.22 7.71 -7.00
CA HIS A 63 -8.60 8.01 -7.36
C HIS A 63 -8.73 9.31 -8.15
N PHE A 64 -9.76 9.41 -8.99
CA PHE A 64 -10.15 10.66 -9.65
C PHE A 64 -9.05 11.35 -10.47
N GLN A 65 -8.18 10.56 -11.13
CA GLN A 65 -7.10 11.05 -11.98
C GLN A 65 -7.41 10.86 -13.48
N PRO A 66 -8.25 11.71 -14.11
CA PRO A 66 -8.46 11.68 -15.56
C PRO A 66 -7.19 12.01 -16.35
N GLU A 67 -6.14 12.50 -15.68
CA GLU A 67 -4.81 12.72 -16.22
C GLU A 67 -4.06 11.42 -16.56
N GLY A 68 -4.53 10.25 -16.09
CA GLY A 68 -4.03 8.93 -16.51
C GLY A 68 -2.72 8.45 -15.87
N TYR A 69 -2.22 9.11 -14.83
CA TYR A 69 -0.98 8.71 -14.14
C TYR A 69 -1.20 7.52 -13.21
N GLU A 70 -2.26 7.53 -12.41
CA GLU A 70 -2.48 6.53 -11.38
C GLU A 70 -3.98 6.21 -11.30
N VAL A 71 -4.40 5.13 -11.95
CA VAL A 71 -5.84 4.83 -12.16
C VAL A 71 -6.25 3.46 -11.61
N LEU A 72 -5.62 3.02 -10.53
CA LEU A 72 -6.01 1.82 -9.77
C LEU A 72 -6.72 2.22 -8.46
N PRO A 73 -8.06 2.27 -8.44
CA PRO A 73 -8.81 2.70 -7.25
C PRO A 73 -9.03 1.59 -6.22
N ASN A 74 -8.80 0.31 -6.56
CA ASN A 74 -9.01 -0.79 -5.64
C ASN A 74 -7.96 -1.89 -5.81
N LEU A 75 -7.04 -1.96 -4.85
CA LEU A 75 -5.90 -2.86 -4.90
C LEU A 75 -6.26 -4.31 -4.58
N LEU A 76 -7.19 -4.53 -3.65
CA LEU A 76 -7.61 -5.87 -3.24
C LEU A 76 -8.34 -6.60 -4.36
N MET A 77 -9.20 -5.89 -5.09
CA MET A 77 -9.88 -6.44 -6.28
C MET A 77 -8.87 -6.82 -7.37
N CYS A 78 -7.89 -5.95 -7.64
CA CYS A 78 -6.80 -6.26 -8.55
C CYS A 78 -5.97 -7.46 -8.08
N ALA A 79 -5.65 -7.52 -6.78
CA ALA A 79 -4.87 -8.61 -6.21
C ALA A 79 -5.56 -9.97 -6.37
N VAL A 80 -6.86 -10.05 -6.07
CA VAL A 80 -7.65 -11.26 -6.27
C VAL A 80 -7.67 -11.68 -7.73
N HIS A 81 -7.91 -10.74 -8.66
CA HIS A 81 -7.89 -11.02 -10.10
C HIS A 81 -6.54 -11.58 -10.57
N LEU A 82 -5.45 -10.85 -10.30
CA LEU A 82 -4.11 -11.20 -10.77
C LEU A 82 -3.58 -12.49 -10.15
N ALA A 83 -3.94 -12.76 -8.90
CA ALA A 83 -3.59 -14.02 -8.25
C ALA A 83 -4.20 -15.21 -9.01
N HIS A 84 -5.39 -15.11 -9.58
CA HIS A 84 -5.96 -16.21 -10.36
C HIS A 84 -5.30 -16.39 -11.75
N LEU A 85 -4.58 -15.36 -12.22
CA LEU A 85 -3.85 -15.39 -13.49
C LEU A 85 -2.37 -15.77 -13.34
N THR A 86 -1.86 -15.80 -12.11
CA THR A 86 -0.44 -16.05 -11.81
C THR A 86 -0.31 -17.14 -10.74
N PRO A 87 0.45 -18.22 -10.98
CA PRO A 87 0.57 -19.31 -10.00
C PRO A 87 1.47 -19.00 -8.79
N ARG A 88 2.43 -18.07 -8.90
CA ARG A 88 3.45 -17.82 -7.86
C ARG A 88 3.49 -16.38 -7.37
N LEU A 89 3.29 -15.43 -8.27
CA LEU A 89 3.46 -14.00 -7.98
C LEU A 89 2.61 -13.56 -6.78
N ARG A 90 3.23 -12.80 -5.87
CA ARG A 90 2.55 -12.10 -4.79
C ARG A 90 2.09 -10.73 -5.28
N ILE A 91 0.94 -10.28 -4.82
CA ILE A 91 0.39 -8.98 -5.20
C ILE A 91 0.34 -8.09 -3.98
N GLY A 92 1.16 -7.05 -3.96
CA GLY A 92 1.23 -6.11 -2.88
C GLY A 92 0.26 -4.95 -3.05
N CYS A 93 -0.59 -4.75 -2.06
CA CYS A 93 -1.43 -3.56 -1.97
C CYS A 93 -0.60 -2.43 -1.36
N GLY A 94 0.27 -1.82 -2.18
CA GLY A 94 1.26 -0.80 -1.82
C GLY A 94 0.89 0.60 -2.34
N PHE A 95 -0.08 1.31 -1.77
CA PHE A 95 -0.63 1.06 -0.44
C PHE A 95 -2.12 1.37 -0.38
N ASN A 96 -2.87 0.61 0.42
CA ASN A 96 -4.25 0.99 0.73
C ASN A 96 -4.24 2.25 1.60
N VAL A 97 -4.93 3.30 1.20
CA VAL A 97 -4.93 4.58 1.92
C VAL A 97 -5.99 4.52 3.02
N ALA A 98 -5.60 4.09 4.22
CA ALA A 98 -6.55 3.74 5.28
C ALA A 98 -7.60 4.84 5.59
N PRO A 99 -7.29 6.15 5.56
CA PRO A 99 -8.28 7.19 5.79
C PRO A 99 -9.44 7.23 4.78
N MET A 100 -9.29 6.61 3.60
CA MET A 100 -10.37 6.49 2.59
C MET A 100 -11.27 5.27 2.82
N TRP A 101 -11.00 4.46 3.86
CA TRP A 101 -11.70 3.22 4.17
C TRP A 101 -12.28 3.23 5.58
N HIS A 102 -13.33 2.42 5.79
CA HIS A 102 -13.67 1.99 7.15
C HIS A 102 -12.71 0.87 7.58
N PRO A 103 -12.04 0.95 8.75
CA PRO A 103 -10.96 0.02 9.12
C PRO A 103 -11.44 -1.44 9.20
N LEU A 104 -12.65 -1.69 9.71
CA LEU A 104 -13.20 -3.06 9.73
C LEU A 104 -13.50 -3.61 8.32
N ARG A 105 -13.94 -2.76 7.39
CA ARG A 105 -14.21 -3.18 6.00
C ARG A 105 -12.91 -3.52 5.29
N MET A 106 -11.88 -2.70 5.45
CA MET A 106 -10.54 -3.00 4.94
C MET A 106 -9.99 -4.30 5.52
N ALA A 107 -10.17 -4.55 6.83
CA ALA A 107 -9.73 -5.79 7.46
C ALA A 107 -10.45 -7.03 6.90
N GLU A 108 -11.78 -6.96 6.72
CA GLU A 108 -12.59 -8.05 6.14
C GLU A 108 -12.23 -8.30 4.67
N ASP A 109 -12.11 -7.23 3.88
CA ASP A 109 -11.79 -7.31 2.46
C ASP A 109 -10.37 -7.88 2.25
N PHE A 110 -9.39 -7.46 3.07
CA PHE A 110 -8.06 -8.04 3.05
C PHE A 110 -8.07 -9.52 3.47
N ALA A 111 -8.73 -9.89 4.57
CA ALA A 111 -8.80 -11.27 5.03
C ALA A 111 -9.43 -12.18 3.96
N THR A 112 -10.48 -11.70 3.31
CA THR A 112 -11.12 -12.40 2.19
C THR A 112 -10.17 -12.57 1.01
N ALA A 113 -9.48 -11.51 0.61
CA ALA A 113 -8.49 -11.57 -0.48
C ALA A 113 -7.32 -12.50 -0.13
N ASP A 114 -6.79 -12.45 1.08
CA ASP A 114 -5.70 -13.32 1.54
C ASP A 114 -6.11 -14.81 1.44
N ILE A 115 -7.33 -15.15 1.85
CA ILE A 115 -7.87 -16.51 1.72
C ILE A 115 -8.02 -16.92 0.25
N MET A 116 -8.69 -16.10 -0.57
CA MET A 116 -8.94 -16.41 -1.98
C MET A 116 -7.64 -16.57 -2.78
N THR A 117 -6.62 -15.80 -2.41
CA THR A 117 -5.31 -15.84 -3.09
C THR A 117 -4.33 -16.86 -2.49
N LYS A 118 -4.74 -17.57 -1.44
CA LYS A 118 -3.91 -18.53 -0.68
C LYS A 118 -2.66 -17.89 -0.09
N GLY A 119 -2.82 -16.72 0.52
CA GLY A 119 -1.75 -16.03 1.20
C GLY A 119 -0.85 -15.16 0.31
N ARG A 120 -1.28 -14.85 -0.92
CA ARG A 120 -0.44 -14.13 -1.90
C ARG A 120 -0.75 -12.64 -2.01
N THR A 121 -1.86 -12.18 -1.47
CA THR A 121 -2.11 -10.75 -1.28
C THR A 121 -1.25 -10.24 -0.12
N VAL A 122 -0.41 -9.23 -0.36
CA VAL A 122 0.42 -8.61 0.69
C VAL A 122 -0.25 -7.33 1.16
N PHE A 123 -0.50 -7.22 2.47
CA PHE A 123 -1.15 -6.05 3.03
C PHE A 123 -0.20 -4.87 3.08
N GLY A 124 -0.74 -3.69 2.77
CA GLY A 124 -0.03 -2.45 2.93
C GLY A 124 -0.98 -1.31 3.21
N VAL A 125 -0.52 -0.37 4.04
CA VAL A 125 -1.28 0.80 4.48
C VAL A 125 -0.49 2.07 4.21
N ALA A 126 -1.21 3.13 3.84
CA ALA A 126 -0.68 4.48 3.73
C ALA A 126 -1.68 5.49 4.30
N ARG A 127 -1.15 6.67 4.61
CA ARG A 127 -1.93 7.79 5.12
C ARG A 127 -2.59 8.63 4.00
N GLY A 128 -2.05 8.54 2.79
CA GLY A 128 -2.44 9.38 1.66
C GLY A 128 -1.70 10.72 1.64
N TYR A 129 -1.75 11.40 0.49
CA TYR A 129 -1.15 12.74 0.34
C TYR A 129 -1.89 13.62 -0.69
N HIS A 130 -2.64 13.04 -1.63
CA HIS A 130 -3.45 13.81 -2.57
C HIS A 130 -4.71 14.33 -1.91
N THR A 131 -4.80 15.66 -1.77
CA THR A 131 -5.99 16.35 -1.23
C THR A 131 -7.24 16.06 -2.05
N ARG A 132 -7.12 16.05 -3.39
CA ARG A 132 -8.23 15.69 -4.31
C ARG A 132 -8.86 14.34 -3.95
N GLU A 133 -8.05 13.36 -3.57
CA GLU A 133 -8.51 12.01 -3.30
C GLU A 133 -9.07 11.92 -1.89
N VAL A 134 -8.25 12.23 -0.89
CA VAL A 134 -8.56 11.93 0.51
C VAL A 134 -9.68 12.83 1.07
N GLU A 135 -9.72 14.11 0.70
CA GLU A 135 -10.82 15.00 1.11
C GLU A 135 -12.16 14.61 0.47
N THR A 136 -12.13 14.10 -0.76
CA THR A 136 -13.35 13.64 -1.45
C THR A 136 -14.00 12.46 -0.73
N PHE A 137 -13.19 11.59 -0.09
CA PHE A 137 -13.68 10.53 0.78
C PHE A 137 -13.99 10.99 2.22
N GLY A 138 -13.88 12.29 2.51
CA GLY A 138 -14.26 12.88 3.79
C GLY A 138 -13.20 12.77 4.89
N ALA A 139 -11.95 12.46 4.56
CA ALA A 139 -10.86 12.39 5.52
C ALA A 139 -10.02 13.70 5.53
N PRO A 140 -9.51 14.12 6.71
CA PRO A 140 -9.04 15.51 6.92
C PRO A 140 -7.60 15.75 6.44
N MET A 141 -7.29 15.50 5.16
CA MET A 141 -5.94 15.66 4.59
C MET A 141 -5.33 17.06 4.78
N LEU A 142 -6.16 18.12 4.79
CA LEU A 142 -5.71 19.49 5.02
C LEU A 142 -5.23 19.71 6.47
N ASP A 143 -5.67 18.88 7.42
CA ASP A 143 -5.16 18.83 8.79
C ASP A 143 -4.25 17.60 8.99
N GLN A 144 -2.94 17.83 8.88
CA GLN A 144 -1.94 16.76 8.93
C GLN A 144 -1.88 16.01 10.26
N GLU A 145 -2.28 16.64 11.38
CA GLU A 145 -2.33 15.97 12.69
C GLU A 145 -3.59 15.12 12.78
N ALA A 146 -4.76 15.67 12.45
CA ALA A 146 -6.02 14.93 12.47
C ALA A 146 -6.01 13.74 11.51
N ASN A 147 -5.44 13.90 10.30
CA ASN A 147 -5.30 12.80 9.34
C ASN A 147 -4.32 11.72 9.82
N ARG A 148 -3.24 12.09 10.53
CA ARG A 148 -2.33 11.13 11.14
C ARG A 148 -2.99 10.37 12.29
N GLU A 149 -3.70 11.07 13.17
CA GLU A 149 -4.42 10.48 14.29
C GLU A 149 -5.48 9.47 13.80
N LEU A 150 -6.26 9.84 12.78
CA LEU A 150 -7.22 8.94 12.13
C LEU A 150 -6.52 7.70 11.55
N PHE A 151 -5.43 7.89 10.81
CA PHE A 151 -4.66 6.79 10.23
C PHE A 151 -4.11 5.83 11.31
N GLU A 152 -3.50 6.37 12.36
CA GLU A 152 -2.93 5.57 13.46
C GLU A 152 -4.05 4.76 14.16
N GLU A 153 -5.18 5.38 14.49
CA GLU A 153 -6.33 4.69 15.13
C GLU A 153 -6.92 3.58 14.23
N GLN A 154 -7.06 3.85 12.92
CA GLN A 154 -7.56 2.85 11.96
C GLN A 154 -6.63 1.64 11.83
N VAL A 155 -5.32 1.85 11.76
CA VAL A 155 -4.33 0.76 11.69
C VAL A 155 -4.33 -0.05 12.99
N GLU A 156 -4.46 0.60 14.14
CA GLU A 156 -4.62 -0.09 15.43
C GLU A 156 -5.90 -0.96 15.46
N ILE A 157 -7.02 -0.46 14.93
CA ILE A 157 -8.26 -1.24 14.81
C ILE A 157 -8.07 -2.46 13.90
N MET A 158 -7.45 -2.28 12.73
CA MET A 158 -7.19 -3.39 11.81
C MET A 158 -6.31 -4.46 12.46
N PHE A 159 -5.26 -4.08 13.19
CA PHE A 159 -4.39 -5.02 13.89
C PHE A 159 -5.06 -5.66 15.11
N LYS A 160 -5.96 -4.97 15.80
CA LYS A 160 -6.82 -5.61 16.81
C LYS A 160 -7.70 -6.67 16.16
N ALA A 161 -8.32 -6.36 15.02
CA ALA A 161 -9.20 -7.27 14.30
C ALA A 161 -8.48 -8.52 13.77
N PHE A 162 -7.24 -8.38 13.27
CA PHE A 162 -6.45 -9.53 12.82
C PHE A 162 -5.97 -10.39 14.00
N ASN A 163 -5.38 -9.77 15.02
CA ASN A 163 -4.55 -10.48 16.00
C ASN A 163 -5.31 -11.02 17.22
N ASN A 164 -6.57 -10.65 17.41
CA ASN A 164 -7.38 -11.10 18.55
C ASN A 164 -8.57 -11.95 18.08
N GLU A 165 -8.97 -12.93 18.89
CA GLU A 165 -10.16 -13.73 18.62
C GLU A 165 -11.44 -12.87 18.74
N SER A 166 -11.48 -11.99 19.73
CA SER A 166 -12.48 -10.93 19.88
C SER A 166 -11.81 -9.65 20.36
N PHE A 167 -12.41 -8.49 20.07
CA PHE A 167 -11.92 -7.20 20.55
C PHE A 167 -13.03 -6.16 20.67
N SER A 168 -12.72 -5.10 21.43
CA SER A 168 -13.44 -3.83 21.38
C SER A 168 -12.45 -2.68 21.22
N HIS A 169 -12.94 -1.54 20.76
CA HIS A 169 -12.17 -0.32 20.57
C HIS A 169 -13.02 0.88 20.95
N LYS A 170 -12.45 1.78 21.76
CA LYS A 170 -13.00 3.10 22.04
C LYS A 170 -11.87 4.11 21.91
N GLY A 171 -11.81 4.76 20.77
CA GLY A 171 -10.84 5.78 20.42
C GLY A 171 -11.51 7.13 20.19
N LYS A 172 -10.81 8.04 19.53
CA LYS A 172 -11.31 9.38 19.26
C LYS A 172 -12.23 9.38 18.04
N HIS A 173 -11.94 8.54 17.05
CA HIS A 173 -12.69 8.45 15.80
C HIS A 173 -13.70 7.30 15.80
N TYR A 174 -13.44 6.22 16.55
CA TYR A 174 -14.25 5.00 16.50
C TYR A 174 -14.65 4.49 17.88
N THR A 175 -15.91 4.06 18.00
CA THR A 175 -16.38 3.19 19.08
C THR A 175 -16.94 1.91 18.45
N LEU A 176 -16.24 0.79 18.64
CA LEU A 176 -16.47 -0.49 17.99
C LEU A 176 -16.49 -1.62 19.03
N PRO A 177 -17.58 -2.39 19.17
CA PRO A 177 -18.89 -2.13 18.57
C PRO A 177 -19.55 -0.87 19.17
N PRO A 178 -20.49 -0.24 18.46
CA PRO A 178 -21.41 0.70 19.11
C PRO A 178 -22.27 -0.05 20.14
N GLU A 179 -22.75 0.66 21.17
CA GLU A 179 -23.65 0.08 22.18
C GLU A 179 -25.02 -0.22 21.57
N VAL A 180 -25.23 -1.46 21.11
CA VAL A 180 -26.48 -1.89 20.48
C VAL A 180 -26.95 -3.22 21.06
N PRO A 181 -28.28 -3.40 21.27
CA PRO A 181 -28.84 -4.71 21.60
C PRO A 181 -28.77 -5.64 20.40
N TYR A 182 -28.32 -6.85 20.62
CA TYR A 182 -28.23 -7.89 19.61
C TYR A 182 -28.64 -9.24 20.20
N ARG A 183 -29.69 -9.85 19.64
CA ARG A 183 -30.15 -11.21 19.99
C ARG A 183 -30.24 -11.50 21.50
N GLY A 184 -30.74 -10.55 22.30
CA GLY A 184 -30.96 -10.72 23.74
C GLY A 184 -29.76 -10.38 24.64
N TYR A 185 -28.66 -9.85 24.09
CA TYR A 185 -27.54 -9.31 24.86
C TYR A 185 -27.10 -7.94 24.31
N GLN A 186 -26.32 -7.19 25.08
CA GLN A 186 -25.66 -5.97 24.58
C GLN A 186 -24.37 -6.35 23.87
N LEU A 187 -24.19 -5.95 22.61
CA LEU A 187 -22.98 -6.23 21.86
C LEU A 187 -21.79 -5.49 22.48
N LYS A 188 -20.77 -6.23 22.93
CA LYS A 188 -19.59 -5.67 23.62
C LYS A 188 -18.28 -5.86 22.87
N GLU A 189 -18.18 -6.93 22.07
CA GLU A 189 -16.97 -7.27 21.33
C GLU A 189 -17.32 -7.71 19.90
N LEU A 190 -16.33 -7.59 19.02
CA LEU A 190 -16.38 -7.99 17.63
C LEU A 190 -15.33 -9.07 17.37
N THR A 191 -15.63 -9.98 16.46
CA THR A 191 -14.69 -10.96 15.90
C THR A 191 -14.61 -10.71 14.41
N LEU A 192 -13.40 -10.60 13.86
CA LEU A 192 -13.21 -10.52 12.42
C LEU A 192 -13.51 -11.88 11.78
N VAL A 193 -14.41 -11.91 10.79
CA VAL A 193 -14.80 -13.13 10.10
C VAL A 193 -14.77 -12.91 8.59
N PRO A 194 -13.95 -13.66 7.82
CA PRO A 194 -12.93 -14.61 8.29
C PRO A 194 -11.66 -13.89 8.77
N ARG A 195 -10.73 -14.62 9.41
CA ARG A 195 -9.38 -14.12 9.70
C ARG A 195 -8.41 -14.46 8.55
N PRO A 196 -7.37 -13.63 8.30
CA PRO A 196 -6.35 -13.92 7.31
C PRO A 196 -5.67 -15.29 7.53
N VAL A 197 -5.16 -15.88 6.45
CA VAL A 197 -4.45 -17.16 6.45
C VAL A 197 -3.08 -17.00 7.11
N ASN A 198 -2.39 -15.89 6.82
CA ASN A 198 -1.07 -15.61 7.36
C ASN A 198 -1.16 -14.74 8.61
N MET A 199 -0.71 -15.29 9.74
CA MET A 199 -0.67 -14.62 11.05
C MET A 199 0.74 -14.75 11.66
N PRO A 200 1.34 -13.65 12.19
CA PRO A 200 0.85 -12.27 12.13
C PRO A 200 0.80 -11.76 10.68
N VAL A 201 -0.16 -10.88 10.38
CA VAL A 201 -0.32 -10.29 9.05
C VAL A 201 0.94 -9.50 8.69
N GLU A 202 1.57 -9.86 7.57
CA GLU A 202 2.63 -9.06 6.99
C GLU A 202 2.04 -7.73 6.48
N CYS A 203 2.54 -6.61 6.99
CA CYS A 203 2.10 -5.27 6.62
C CYS A 203 3.27 -4.38 6.20
N TRP A 204 3.06 -3.59 5.16
CA TRP A 204 4.03 -2.64 4.63
C TRP A 204 3.48 -1.21 4.64
N GLN A 205 4.35 -0.22 4.80
CA GLN A 205 3.99 1.20 4.74
C GLN A 205 5.10 2.01 4.03
N PRO A 206 4.76 3.06 3.25
CA PRO A 206 5.76 3.90 2.62
C PRO A 206 6.50 4.77 3.65
N ILE A 207 7.81 4.89 3.47
CA ILE A 207 8.66 5.83 4.21
C ILE A 207 9.01 6.98 3.28
N VAL A 208 8.25 8.07 3.40
CA VAL A 208 8.46 9.30 2.61
C VAL A 208 9.38 10.28 3.34
N SER A 209 9.31 10.32 4.67
CA SER A 209 10.20 11.11 5.52
C SER A 209 10.72 10.27 6.67
N ALA A 210 11.94 10.55 7.12
CA ALA A 210 12.55 9.92 8.29
C ALA A 210 12.02 10.52 9.61
N ASN A 211 10.70 10.78 9.71
CA ASN A 211 10.09 11.30 10.93
C ASN A 211 10.07 10.21 12.03
N PRO A 212 10.67 10.44 13.21
CA PRO A 212 10.71 9.47 14.31
C PRO A 212 9.34 8.92 14.71
N ARG A 213 8.29 9.76 14.81
CA ARG A 213 6.95 9.31 15.22
C ARG A 213 6.40 8.24 14.28
N GLY A 214 6.52 8.46 12.97
CA GLY A 214 6.05 7.51 11.96
C GLY A 214 6.83 6.20 12.01
N MET A 215 8.16 6.27 12.16
CA MET A 215 9.00 5.07 12.24
C MET A 215 8.77 4.31 13.55
N ASP A 216 8.62 5.00 14.68
CA ASP A 216 8.32 4.38 15.97
C ASP A 216 6.95 3.69 15.93
N PHE A 217 5.94 4.30 15.28
CA PHE A 217 4.65 3.67 15.02
C PHE A 217 4.78 2.38 14.21
N MET A 218 5.52 2.42 13.10
CA MET A 218 5.76 1.23 12.27
C MET A 218 6.44 0.12 13.08
N ILE A 219 7.47 0.44 13.85
CA ILE A 219 8.22 -0.52 14.66
C ILE A 219 7.37 -1.11 15.79
N LYS A 220 6.57 -0.28 16.49
CA LYS A 220 5.60 -0.71 17.52
C LYS A 220 4.68 -1.79 16.98
N HIS A 221 4.22 -1.63 15.75
CA HIS A 221 3.23 -2.50 15.13
C HIS A 221 3.83 -3.57 14.19
N GLY A 222 5.16 -3.66 14.07
CA GLY A 222 5.82 -4.64 13.21
C GLY A 222 5.65 -4.40 11.71
N ILE A 223 5.35 -3.17 11.32
CA ILE A 223 5.13 -2.76 9.92
C ILE A 223 6.48 -2.60 9.22
N LYS A 224 6.63 -3.24 8.06
CA LYS A 224 7.82 -3.16 7.20
C LYS A 224 7.82 -1.86 6.38
N GLY A 225 9.01 -1.38 6.03
CA GLY A 225 9.17 -0.09 5.36
C GLY A 225 9.41 -0.19 3.87
N ALA A 226 8.74 0.68 3.12
CA ALA A 226 8.96 0.85 1.69
C ALA A 226 9.58 2.21 1.39
N VAL A 227 10.84 2.22 1.01
CA VAL A 227 11.56 3.44 0.63
C VAL A 227 11.44 3.61 -0.88
N GLY A 228 10.86 4.73 -1.31
CA GLY A 228 10.74 5.08 -2.74
C GLY A 228 12.11 5.29 -3.41
N GLY A 229 12.13 5.31 -4.75
CA GLY A 229 13.36 5.48 -5.53
C GLY A 229 13.70 6.93 -5.89
N GLY A 230 12.93 7.92 -5.42
CA GLY A 230 13.19 9.33 -5.70
C GLY A 230 14.43 9.86 -4.96
N ALA A 231 15.06 10.92 -5.47
CA ALA A 231 16.25 11.53 -4.88
C ALA A 231 16.06 11.96 -3.40
N ALA A 232 14.82 12.27 -2.98
CA ALA A 232 14.46 12.61 -1.60
C ALA A 232 14.38 11.38 -0.66
N THR A 233 14.09 10.20 -1.20
CA THR A 233 13.91 8.95 -0.44
C THR A 233 15.15 8.05 -0.44
N MET A 234 16.04 8.20 -1.44
CA MET A 234 17.28 7.43 -1.58
C MET A 234 18.47 7.93 -0.76
N GLN A 235 18.30 8.93 0.11
CA GLN A 235 19.31 9.29 1.11
C GLN A 235 19.41 8.18 2.16
N ALA A 236 20.54 8.02 2.87
CA ALA A 236 20.67 7.02 3.93
C ALA A 236 19.68 7.21 5.11
N GLY A 237 19.02 8.37 5.18
CA GLY A 237 18.12 8.80 6.27
C GLY A 237 16.99 7.83 6.59
N PRO A 238 16.13 7.42 5.63
CA PRO A 238 15.05 6.45 5.90
C PRO A 238 15.53 5.09 6.41
N ILE A 239 16.62 4.56 5.84
CA ILE A 239 17.17 3.25 6.22
C ILE A 239 17.71 3.29 7.65
N GLN A 240 18.55 4.29 7.94
CA GLN A 240 19.12 4.49 9.27
C GLN A 240 18.06 4.86 10.31
N GLY A 241 17.11 5.72 9.94
CA GLY A 241 16.02 6.14 10.81
C GLY A 241 15.14 4.97 11.23
N TYR A 242 14.85 4.03 10.32
CA TYR A 242 14.08 2.83 10.63
C TYR A 242 14.84 1.90 11.58
N GLN A 243 16.15 1.73 11.36
CA GLN A 243 17.01 0.98 12.28
C GLN A 243 17.08 1.63 13.67
N GLN A 244 17.24 2.95 13.74
CA GLN A 244 17.27 3.69 15.00
C GLN A 244 15.93 3.61 15.74
N ALA A 245 14.80 3.62 15.03
CA ALA A 245 13.48 3.40 15.62
C ALA A 245 13.37 1.98 16.22
N ALA A 246 13.92 0.98 15.53
CA ALA A 246 14.03 -0.37 16.06
C ALA A 246 14.87 -0.41 17.35
N GLU A 247 16.03 0.24 17.36
CA GLU A 247 16.92 0.32 18.53
C GLU A 247 16.23 1.00 19.72
N ARG A 248 15.53 2.12 19.49
CA ARG A 248 14.71 2.78 20.53
C ARG A 248 13.64 1.87 21.13
N ALA A 249 13.10 0.95 20.34
CA ALA A 249 12.11 -0.04 20.77
C ALA A 249 12.75 -1.34 21.30
N GLY A 250 14.07 -1.40 21.49
CA GLY A 250 14.78 -2.58 21.97
C GLY A 250 14.88 -3.72 20.94
N LYS A 251 14.71 -3.43 19.65
CA LYS A 251 14.83 -4.39 18.54
C LYS A 251 16.14 -4.16 17.79
N HIS A 252 16.89 -5.23 17.53
CA HIS A 252 18.14 -5.16 16.77
C HIS A 252 17.95 -5.65 15.34
N LEU A 253 17.66 -4.72 14.42
CA LEU A 253 17.53 -5.02 12.99
C LEU A 253 18.88 -4.79 12.28
N LYS A 254 19.22 -5.69 11.34
CA LYS A 254 20.34 -5.44 10.41
C LYS A 254 19.98 -4.29 9.47
N LEU A 255 20.99 -3.60 8.94
CA LEU A 255 20.77 -2.54 7.96
C LEU A 255 20.03 -3.09 6.73
N GLY A 256 18.87 -2.49 6.40
CA GLY A 256 18.02 -2.93 5.30
C GLY A 256 17.07 -4.10 5.63
N GLU A 257 17.10 -4.64 6.85
CA GLU A 257 16.14 -5.65 7.28
C GLU A 257 14.74 -5.05 7.39
N ASN A 258 13.72 -5.79 6.91
CA ASN A 258 12.33 -5.33 6.85
C ASN A 258 12.11 -4.05 6.03
N LEU A 259 13.01 -3.77 5.09
CA LEU A 259 12.89 -2.66 4.14
C LEU A 259 12.87 -3.16 2.69
N MET A 260 12.15 -2.45 1.84
CA MET A 260 12.30 -2.50 0.39
C MET A 260 12.79 -1.15 -0.13
N LEU A 261 13.66 -1.18 -1.14
CA LEU A 261 14.26 0.01 -1.73
C LEU A 261 13.85 0.10 -3.20
N GLY A 262 13.20 1.19 -3.58
CA GLY A 262 12.93 1.51 -4.96
C GLY A 262 14.20 1.97 -5.67
N VAL A 263 14.48 1.43 -6.85
CA VAL A 263 15.56 1.92 -7.72
C VAL A 263 14.98 2.10 -9.11
N HIS A 264 15.19 3.27 -9.69
CA HIS A 264 14.82 3.54 -11.08
C HIS A 264 16.01 3.26 -11.98
N GLY A 265 15.78 2.61 -13.10
CA GLY A 265 16.81 2.30 -14.08
C GLY A 265 16.21 2.03 -15.44
N ILE A 266 16.99 2.33 -16.48
CA ILE A 266 16.68 1.99 -17.86
C ILE A 266 17.58 0.82 -18.25
N VAL A 267 16.98 -0.23 -18.78
CA VAL A 267 17.70 -1.42 -19.26
C VAL A 267 17.63 -1.43 -20.78
N ALA A 268 18.79 -1.47 -21.43
CA ALA A 268 18.95 -1.58 -22.88
C ALA A 268 20.13 -2.50 -23.20
N LYS A 269 20.36 -2.83 -24.49
CA LYS A 269 21.45 -3.73 -24.87
C LYS A 269 22.82 -3.06 -24.69
N THR A 270 22.87 -1.74 -24.83
CA THR A 270 24.07 -0.93 -24.61
C THR A 270 23.79 0.25 -23.69
N ARG A 271 24.85 0.79 -23.07
CA ARG A 271 24.74 2.00 -22.26
C ARG A 271 24.33 3.20 -23.12
N GLU A 272 24.85 3.30 -24.34
CA GLU A 272 24.49 4.34 -25.29
C GLU A 272 23.01 4.30 -25.66
N GLU A 273 22.43 3.11 -25.86
CA GLU A 273 20.98 2.95 -26.05
C GLU A 273 20.19 3.40 -24.82
N ALA A 274 20.62 3.00 -23.61
CA ALA A 274 19.95 3.42 -22.38
C ALA A 274 19.99 4.94 -22.20
N LEU A 275 21.12 5.59 -22.50
CA LEU A 275 21.29 7.04 -22.41
C LEU A 275 20.48 7.83 -23.45
N ARG A 276 20.08 7.21 -24.57
CA ARG A 276 19.20 7.85 -25.57
C ARG A 276 17.73 7.86 -25.17
N ILE A 277 17.34 7.04 -24.19
CA ILE A 277 15.97 6.97 -23.67
C ILE A 277 15.74 8.04 -22.59
N LEU A 278 16.82 8.54 -21.96
CA LEU A 278 16.80 9.69 -21.04
C LEU A 278 16.58 11.00 -21.79
#